data_AF-A0A1J5Q166-F1
#
_entry.id   AF-A0A1J5Q166-F1
#
_cell.length_a   1.000
_cell.length_b   1.000
_cell.length_c   1.000
_cell.angle_alpha   90.00
_cell.angle_beta   90.00
_cell.angle_gamma   90.00
#
_symmetry.space_group_name_H-M   'P 1'
#
loop_
_entity.id
_entity.type
_entity.pdbx_description
1 polymer ?
#
loop_
_entity_poly.entity_id
_entity_poly.type
_entity_poly.pdbx_seq_one_letter_code
_entity_poly.pdbx_strand_id
1 'polypeptide(L)'
;MGSLGAGGKGYFVLDVTDPANFTAANAANLVIKDTTDALTGTKDADIGVITAPPVVDDAIASKSRQIVQMNNGRWAVVLGNGANSNNEAPVLLIQYLDGDKSIKKVSPCAAPIASTACAFKGGNGLSAPQLIDLNGDGKVDVAYAGDLQGNLWKFNLTSATDSSWGMSFSGQPFFVAKGRATSATRPSATVAQPITSAPYYMQHPLGGIMVSFGTGRNLTDADQTSTGIDSYYALWDNSTFSTSTGSVTLTDSSAINTTSATVLPTTTGGLVQQTITGTVTDAGTTLYTSSTNPVDYSTKRGWYIDLSLSSGERVLLNTRLFAGQTILMTSTVPKSGASSSAESCTASATSEMNFMYLLNMFTGKPPVTPPFVLTTTPATPPNIITVGGGDTAIVENPVLGKKYVVKSDCPAGSPCGSKQLTVGLAAGRRASWRQK
;
A
#
# COMPACT_ATOMS: atom_id res chain seq x y z
N MET A 1 -14.39 11.53 2.39
CA MET A 1 -13.22 12.34 1.98
C MET A 1 -12.95 12.04 0.52
N GLY A 2 -12.66 13.07 -0.28
CA GLY A 2 -12.23 12.94 -1.66
C GLY A 2 -11.02 13.82 -1.94
N SER A 3 -10.32 13.53 -3.03
CA SER A 3 -9.24 14.36 -3.57
C SER A 3 -9.56 14.76 -5.00
N LEU A 4 -8.78 15.69 -5.56
CA LEU A 4 -8.90 16.07 -6.97
C LEU A 4 -8.27 15.03 -7.92
N GLY A 5 -7.76 13.92 -7.40
CA GLY A 5 -6.96 12.97 -8.18
C GLY A 5 -5.79 13.68 -8.87
N ALA A 6 -5.58 13.40 -10.15
CA ALA A 6 -4.55 14.07 -10.96
C ALA A 6 -4.91 15.52 -11.38
N GLY A 7 -6.16 15.97 -11.15
CA GLY A 7 -6.65 17.27 -11.61
C GLY A 7 -6.15 18.47 -10.80
N GLY A 8 -5.64 18.25 -9.58
CA GLY A 8 -5.12 19.35 -8.77
C GLY A 8 -4.60 18.90 -7.39
N LYS A 9 -4.05 19.86 -6.64
CA LYS A 9 -3.57 19.64 -5.27
C LYS A 9 -4.71 19.86 -4.28
N GLY A 10 -4.82 19.00 -3.27
CA GLY A 10 -5.79 19.15 -2.18
C GLY A 10 -6.77 17.99 -2.02
N TYR A 11 -7.47 18.03 -0.89
CA TYR A 11 -8.55 17.13 -0.52
C TYR A 11 -9.72 17.90 0.09
N PHE A 12 -10.86 17.23 0.19
CA PHE A 12 -12.06 17.75 0.84
C PHE A 12 -12.73 16.66 1.68
N VAL A 13 -13.41 17.08 2.73
CA VAL A 13 -14.15 16.21 3.65
C VAL A 13 -15.58 16.68 3.70
N LEU A 14 -16.50 15.78 3.37
CA LEU A 14 -17.95 16.02 3.41
C LEU A 14 -18.58 15.19 4.52
N ASP A 15 -19.59 15.76 5.16
CA ASP A 15 -20.54 15.02 5.98
C ASP A 15 -21.57 14.36 5.06
N VAL A 16 -21.60 13.03 5.10
CA VAL A 16 -22.53 12.18 4.34
C VAL A 16 -23.36 11.29 5.28
N THR A 17 -23.46 11.67 6.56
CA THR A 17 -24.12 10.86 7.60
C THR A 17 -25.61 10.69 7.32
N ASP A 18 -26.26 11.74 6.81
CA ASP A 18 -27.66 11.70 6.41
C ASP A 18 -27.80 11.94 4.90
N PRO A 19 -27.98 10.87 4.11
CA PRO A 19 -28.15 10.98 2.66
C PRO A 19 -29.35 11.85 2.26
N ALA A 20 -30.41 11.94 3.08
CA ALA A 20 -31.57 12.77 2.76
C ALA A 20 -31.25 14.27 2.78
N ASN A 21 -30.24 14.65 3.57
CA ASN A 21 -29.76 16.03 3.70
C ASN A 21 -28.60 16.37 2.76
N PHE A 22 -28.14 15.43 1.93
CA PHE A 22 -27.10 15.65 0.92
C PHE A 22 -27.68 16.32 -0.33
N THR A 23 -28.01 17.62 -0.21
CA THR A 23 -28.61 18.41 -1.30
C THR A 23 -27.78 19.65 -1.61
N ALA A 24 -27.91 20.19 -2.84
CA ALA A 24 -27.21 21.41 -3.26
C ALA A 24 -27.54 22.62 -2.36
N ALA A 25 -28.78 22.70 -1.85
CA ALA A 25 -29.20 23.76 -0.93
C ALA A 25 -28.49 23.70 0.43
N ASN A 26 -27.99 22.53 0.84
CA ASN A 26 -27.32 22.32 2.11
C ASN A 26 -25.78 22.27 1.98
N ALA A 27 -25.23 22.50 0.78
CA ALA A 27 -23.81 22.28 0.48
C ALA A 27 -22.84 22.95 1.48
N ALA A 28 -23.14 24.15 1.95
CA ALA A 28 -22.31 24.88 2.91
C ALA A 28 -22.15 24.15 4.26
N ASN A 29 -23.17 23.40 4.70
CA ASN A 29 -23.13 22.64 5.94
C ASN A 29 -22.56 21.23 5.75
N LEU A 30 -22.53 20.73 4.52
CA LEU A 30 -21.96 19.42 4.19
C LEU A 30 -20.44 19.47 4.12
N VAL A 31 -19.83 20.62 3.83
CA VAL A 31 -18.38 20.76 3.75
C VAL A 31 -17.78 20.87 5.15
N ILE A 32 -17.19 19.78 5.63
CA ILE A 32 -16.43 19.78 6.89
C ILE A 32 -15.13 20.55 6.69
N LYS A 33 -14.41 20.27 5.60
CA LYS A 33 -13.13 20.88 5.24
C LYS A 33 -12.93 20.86 3.73
N ASP A 34 -12.38 21.94 3.18
CA ASP A 34 -11.90 22.00 1.80
C ASP A 34 -10.47 22.58 1.78
N THR A 35 -9.54 21.88 1.14
CA THR A 35 -8.15 22.34 0.92
C THR A 35 -7.82 22.45 -0.57
N THR A 36 -8.81 22.33 -1.45
CA THR A 36 -8.64 22.34 -2.91
C THR A 36 -8.60 23.75 -3.49
N ASP A 37 -9.22 24.68 -2.77
CA ASP A 37 -9.54 26.02 -3.24
C ASP A 37 -8.33 26.97 -3.30
N ALA A 38 -8.34 27.85 -4.30
CA ALA A 38 -7.45 29.00 -4.44
C ALA A 38 -8.16 30.33 -4.10
N LEU A 39 -9.49 30.32 -3.90
CA LEU A 39 -10.35 31.49 -3.80
C LEU A 39 -10.52 32.02 -2.36
N THR A 40 -10.19 31.22 -1.33
CA THR A 40 -10.40 31.58 0.08
C THR A 40 -9.12 31.73 0.92
N GLY A 41 -7.92 31.42 0.39
CA GLY A 41 -6.66 31.59 1.14
C GLY A 41 -5.44 30.91 0.54
N THR A 42 -4.29 31.04 1.22
CA THR A 42 -3.02 30.43 0.84
C THR A 42 -3.11 28.91 0.91
N LYS A 43 -2.88 28.23 -0.23
CA LYS A 43 -2.74 26.77 -0.27
C LYS A 43 -1.65 26.33 0.68
N ASP A 44 -1.94 25.30 1.46
CA ASP A 44 -0.93 24.67 2.30
C ASP A 44 0.20 24.12 1.40
N ALA A 45 1.42 24.66 1.56
CA ALA A 45 2.56 24.35 0.71
C ALA A 45 3.01 22.89 0.79
N ASP A 46 2.59 22.16 1.83
CA ASP A 46 2.92 20.76 2.02
C ASP A 46 1.89 19.83 1.36
N ILE A 47 0.71 20.33 0.94
CA ILE A 47 -0.32 19.50 0.32
C ILE A 47 -0.09 19.42 -1.20
N GLY A 48 0.00 18.19 -1.69
CA GLY A 48 0.21 17.85 -3.09
C GLY A 48 -1.03 17.23 -3.76
N VAL A 49 -0.75 16.51 -4.84
CA VAL A 49 -1.67 15.70 -5.64
C VAL A 49 -1.83 14.35 -4.95
N ILE A 50 -3.04 14.05 -4.48
CA ILE A 50 -3.37 12.81 -3.78
C ILE A 50 -4.14 11.90 -4.74
N THR A 51 -3.48 10.84 -5.22
CA THR A 51 -4.04 9.87 -6.18
C THR A 51 -4.27 8.49 -5.58
N ALA A 52 -3.72 8.22 -4.39
CA ALA A 52 -3.79 6.89 -3.80
C ALA A 52 -5.22 6.54 -3.36
N PRO A 53 -5.71 5.31 -3.64
CA PRO A 53 -6.99 4.86 -3.16
C PRO A 53 -7.00 4.76 -1.62
N PRO A 54 -8.16 4.94 -0.97
CA PRO A 54 -8.26 4.78 0.47
C PRO A 54 -7.92 3.35 0.88
N VAL A 55 -7.28 3.21 2.04
CA VAL A 55 -7.17 1.91 2.71
C VAL A 55 -8.55 1.52 3.23
N VAL A 56 -8.99 0.31 2.91
CA VAL A 56 -10.28 -0.24 3.35
C VAL A 56 -10.10 -1.26 4.47
N ASP A 57 -11.16 -1.48 5.23
CA ASP A 57 -11.20 -2.51 6.26
C ASP A 57 -11.29 -3.91 5.62
N ASP A 58 -10.53 -4.88 6.16
CA ASP A 58 -10.49 -6.25 5.63
C ASP A 58 -11.82 -6.99 5.83
N ALA A 59 -12.60 -6.64 6.86
CA ALA A 59 -13.90 -7.24 7.13
C ALA A 59 -15.05 -6.48 6.45
N ILE A 60 -14.91 -5.16 6.29
CA ILE A 60 -15.94 -4.29 5.72
C ILE A 60 -15.35 -3.43 4.59
N ALA A 61 -15.39 -3.94 3.36
CA ALA A 61 -14.79 -3.27 2.20
C ALA A 61 -15.36 -1.86 1.90
N SER A 62 -16.55 -1.51 2.42
CA SER A 62 -17.15 -0.18 2.32
C SER A 62 -16.66 0.81 3.39
N LYS A 63 -15.88 0.34 4.37
CA LYS A 63 -15.34 1.16 5.46
C LYS A 63 -13.89 1.53 5.16
N SER A 64 -13.62 2.84 5.06
CA SER A 64 -12.25 3.35 5.00
C SER A 64 -11.58 3.30 6.38
N ARG A 65 -10.27 3.03 6.41
CA ARG A 65 -9.43 3.09 7.62
C ARG A 65 -8.68 4.42 7.77
N GLN A 66 -9.02 5.44 6.99
CA GLN A 66 -8.38 6.76 7.08
C GLN A 66 -9.08 7.72 8.04
N ILE A 67 -10.35 7.47 8.39
CA ILE A 67 -11.10 8.24 9.38
C ILE A 67 -11.08 7.46 10.69
N VAL A 68 -10.39 8.00 11.69
CA VAL A 68 -10.04 7.28 12.92
C VAL A 68 -10.09 8.20 14.13
N GLN A 69 -10.19 7.62 15.32
CA GLN A 69 -9.90 8.33 16.55
C GLN A 69 -8.39 8.26 16.84
N MET A 70 -7.81 9.38 17.25
CA MET A 70 -6.40 9.46 17.62
C MET A 70 -6.22 9.29 19.13
N ASN A 71 -4.99 9.05 19.60
CA ASN A 71 -4.70 8.88 21.04
C ASN A 71 -5.00 10.11 21.92
N ASN A 72 -5.16 11.29 21.32
CA ASN A 72 -5.65 12.50 22.00
C ASN A 72 -7.19 12.57 22.10
N GLY A 73 -7.90 11.52 21.70
CA GLY A 73 -9.36 11.42 21.74
C GLY A 73 -10.09 12.10 20.58
N ARG A 74 -9.38 12.80 19.68
CA ARG A 74 -9.97 13.55 18.57
C ARG A 74 -10.13 12.68 17.33
N TRP A 75 -11.24 12.85 16.62
CA TRP A 75 -11.43 12.23 15.31
C TRP A 75 -10.63 12.98 14.24
N ALA A 76 -9.99 12.23 13.36
CA ALA A 76 -9.18 12.80 12.29
C ALA A 76 -9.28 11.99 10.99
N VAL A 77 -9.02 12.65 9.87
CA VAL A 77 -8.61 11.99 8.63
C VAL A 77 -7.09 11.98 8.59
N VAL A 78 -6.48 10.80 8.40
CA VAL A 78 -5.02 10.64 8.30
C VAL A 78 -4.63 10.28 6.88
N LEU A 79 -3.74 11.07 6.27
CA LEU A 79 -3.38 11.01 4.86
C LEU A 79 -1.88 11.21 4.66
N GLY A 80 -1.36 10.69 3.54
CA GLY A 80 -0.12 11.17 2.97
C GLY A 80 -0.38 12.45 2.18
N ASN A 81 0.58 13.36 2.17
CA ASN A 81 0.41 14.64 1.49
C ASN A 81 0.38 14.56 -0.04
N GLY A 82 0.74 13.41 -0.62
CA GLY A 82 0.73 13.21 -2.06
C GLY A 82 1.90 13.87 -2.78
N ALA A 83 1.92 13.71 -4.10
CA ALA A 83 3.02 14.13 -4.96
C ALA A 83 3.01 15.63 -5.26
N ASN A 84 4.13 16.20 -5.68
CA ASN A 84 4.19 17.56 -6.22
C ASN A 84 3.64 18.65 -5.27
N SER A 85 3.81 18.50 -3.95
CA SER A 85 3.62 19.60 -3.00
C SER A 85 4.66 20.70 -3.25
N ASN A 86 4.41 21.95 -2.84
CA ASN A 86 5.36 23.05 -3.11
C ASN A 86 6.69 22.87 -2.37
N ASN A 87 6.65 22.28 -1.17
CA ASN A 87 7.85 21.99 -0.39
C ASN A 87 8.50 20.65 -0.75
N GLU A 88 7.85 19.82 -1.58
CA GLU A 88 8.35 18.53 -2.08
C GLU A 88 8.90 17.59 -0.98
N ALA A 89 8.29 17.64 0.21
CA ALA A 89 8.66 16.82 1.36
C ALA A 89 7.59 15.75 1.62
N PRO A 90 7.96 14.58 2.18
CA PRO A 90 6.99 13.62 2.66
C PRO A 90 6.38 14.10 3.99
N VAL A 91 5.05 14.17 4.05
CA VAL A 91 4.34 14.65 5.24
C VAL A 91 3.11 13.77 5.50
N LEU A 92 2.98 13.28 6.73
CA LEU A 92 1.75 12.70 7.25
C LEU A 92 0.83 13.85 7.71
N LEU A 93 -0.33 13.95 7.09
CA LEU A 93 -1.36 14.91 7.38
C LEU A 93 -2.40 14.28 8.31
N ILE A 94 -2.67 14.93 9.44
CA ILE A 94 -3.72 14.54 10.38
C ILE A 94 -4.69 15.72 10.46
N GLN A 95 -5.77 15.63 9.70
CA GLN A 95 -6.83 16.64 9.65
C GLN A 95 -7.85 16.33 10.73
N TYR A 96 -7.88 17.11 11.81
CA TYR A 96 -8.92 16.94 12.83
C TYR A 96 -10.30 17.28 12.25
N LEU A 97 -11.30 16.55 12.73
CA LEU A 97 -12.70 16.65 12.29
C LEU A 97 -13.62 17.26 13.35
N ASP A 98 -13.08 17.59 14.53
CA ASP A 98 -13.82 18.33 15.55
C ASP A 98 -13.91 19.83 15.22
N GLY A 99 -14.45 20.62 16.15
CA GLY A 99 -14.75 22.04 15.91
C GLY A 99 -13.55 22.90 15.51
N ASP A 100 -12.33 22.53 15.88
CA ASP A 100 -11.10 23.28 15.55
C ASP A 100 -10.66 23.05 14.10
N LYS A 101 -10.91 21.87 13.54
CA LYS A 101 -10.60 21.53 12.13
C LYS A 101 -9.17 21.87 11.70
N SER A 102 -8.23 21.91 12.64
CA SER A 102 -6.82 22.17 12.37
C SER A 102 -6.14 20.96 11.73
N ILE A 103 -4.98 21.20 11.12
CA ILE A 103 -4.16 20.15 10.53
C ILE A 103 -2.87 20.02 11.32
N LYS A 104 -2.61 18.79 11.80
CA LYS A 104 -1.33 18.40 12.36
C LYS A 104 -0.48 17.76 11.26
N LYS A 105 0.79 18.14 11.19
CA LYS A 105 1.75 17.61 10.22
C LYS A 105 2.88 16.89 10.96
N VAL A 106 3.20 15.68 10.50
CA VAL A 106 4.35 14.91 10.98
C VAL A 106 5.23 14.60 9.79
N SER A 107 6.51 14.96 9.86
CA SER A 107 7.46 14.82 8.76
C SER A 107 8.85 14.51 9.30
N PRO A 108 9.71 13.77 8.56
CA PRO A 108 11.13 13.69 8.86
C PRO A 108 11.87 15.03 8.69
N CYS A 109 11.25 16.01 8.01
CA CYS A 109 11.79 17.36 7.90
C CYS A 109 11.27 18.25 9.05
N ALA A 110 12.18 18.92 9.76
CA ALA A 110 11.80 19.82 10.84
C ALA A 110 10.94 21.00 10.33
N ALA A 111 9.99 21.42 11.16
CA ALA A 111 9.16 22.58 10.87
C ALA A 111 9.93 23.89 11.19
N PRO A 112 9.75 24.96 10.39
CA PRO A 112 8.97 25.03 9.16
C PRO A 112 9.69 24.34 7.98
N ILE A 113 8.98 23.47 7.26
CA ILE A 113 9.54 22.62 6.18
C ILE A 113 10.06 23.47 5.00
N ALA A 114 9.39 24.60 4.72
CA ALA A 114 9.72 25.48 3.60
C ALA A 114 11.18 25.95 3.62
N SER A 115 11.65 26.44 4.78
CA SER A 115 12.99 27.02 4.95
C SER A 115 14.01 26.05 5.53
N THR A 116 13.63 24.80 5.82
CA THR A 116 14.53 23.81 6.41
C THR A 116 15.24 23.00 5.33
N ALA A 117 16.57 22.94 5.42
CA ALA A 117 17.37 21.99 4.64
C ALA A 117 17.10 20.58 5.15
N CYS A 118 16.61 19.70 4.27
CA CYS A 118 16.22 18.34 4.62
C CYS A 118 16.54 17.41 3.46
N ALA A 119 17.23 16.29 3.76
CA ALA A 119 17.69 15.34 2.75
C ALA A 119 16.55 14.57 2.06
N PHE A 120 15.34 14.59 2.64
CA PHE A 120 14.16 13.88 2.15
C PHE A 120 13.26 14.75 1.24
N LYS A 121 13.69 15.98 0.93
CA LYS A 121 13.01 16.88 -0.04
C LYS A 121 13.43 16.54 -1.48
N GLY A 122 12.73 17.12 -2.46
CA GLY A 122 13.08 17.07 -3.88
C GLY A 122 12.26 16.02 -4.63
N GLY A 123 11.18 16.47 -5.26
CA GLY A 123 10.22 15.61 -5.96
C GLY A 123 9.58 14.52 -5.09
N ASN A 124 9.54 14.70 -3.76
CA ASN A 124 9.02 13.71 -2.83
C ASN A 124 7.60 14.03 -2.36
N GLY A 125 6.94 13.02 -1.80
CA GLY A 125 5.57 13.09 -1.30
C GLY A 125 5.20 11.76 -0.64
N LEU A 126 4.47 11.83 0.46
CA LEU A 126 4.05 10.65 1.22
C LEU A 126 2.78 10.06 0.60
N SER A 127 2.78 8.75 0.40
CA SER A 127 1.65 7.98 -0.12
C SER A 127 0.65 7.63 0.99
N ALA A 128 -0.43 6.91 0.65
CA ALA A 128 -1.46 6.55 1.61
C ALA A 128 -0.87 5.76 2.82
N PRO A 129 -1.18 6.17 4.06
CA PRO A 129 -0.68 5.49 5.24
C PRO A 129 -1.54 4.28 5.59
N GLN A 130 -0.89 3.26 6.15
CA GLN A 130 -1.51 2.16 6.86
C GLN A 130 -1.53 2.47 8.35
N LEU A 131 -2.73 2.63 8.92
CA LEU A 131 -2.92 2.94 10.34
C LEU A 131 -3.11 1.64 11.13
N ILE A 132 -2.55 1.59 12.34
CA ILE A 132 -2.56 0.42 13.21
C ILE A 132 -2.90 0.84 14.64
N ASP A 133 -3.91 0.16 15.16
CA ASP A 133 -4.26 0.09 16.58
C ASP A 133 -3.58 -1.16 17.17
N LEU A 134 -2.70 -0.98 18.14
CA LEU A 134 -1.88 -2.04 18.73
C LEU A 134 -2.55 -2.69 19.93
N ASN A 135 -3.44 -1.99 20.63
CA ASN A 135 -4.08 -2.47 21.87
C ASN A 135 -5.57 -2.82 21.70
N GLY A 136 -6.16 -2.51 20.54
CA GLY A 136 -7.56 -2.79 20.21
C GLY A 136 -8.55 -1.82 20.85
N ASP A 137 -8.14 -0.63 21.30
CA ASP A 137 -9.03 0.35 21.92
C ASP A 137 -9.78 1.26 20.92
N GLY A 138 -9.53 1.07 19.62
CA GLY A 138 -10.14 1.83 18.54
C GLY A 138 -9.38 3.10 18.16
N LYS A 139 -8.21 3.37 18.77
CA LYS A 139 -7.37 4.52 18.47
C LYS A 139 -6.11 4.12 17.73
N VAL A 140 -5.61 5.01 16.89
CA VAL A 140 -4.39 4.76 16.12
C VAL A 140 -3.14 5.03 16.95
N ASP A 141 -2.28 4.04 17.04
CA ASP A 141 -1.01 4.07 17.78
C ASP A 141 0.19 4.28 16.87
N VAL A 142 0.20 3.63 15.71
CA VAL A 142 1.29 3.73 14.74
C VAL A 142 0.77 3.79 13.32
N ALA A 143 1.55 4.41 12.44
CA ALA A 143 1.26 4.42 11.02
C ALA A 143 2.51 4.04 10.22
N TYR A 144 2.31 3.37 9.09
CA TYR A 144 3.35 3.12 8.09
C TYR A 144 2.97 3.76 6.77
N ALA A 145 3.91 4.42 6.09
CA ALA A 145 3.65 5.00 4.78
C ALA A 145 4.91 5.01 3.93
N GLY A 146 4.76 4.70 2.65
CA GLY A 146 5.82 4.86 1.66
C GLY A 146 5.88 6.26 1.08
N ASP A 147 6.99 6.61 0.44
CA ASP A 147 7.13 7.86 -0.31
C ASP A 147 7.68 7.64 -1.75
N LEU A 148 7.71 8.71 -2.53
CA LEU A 148 8.15 8.67 -3.94
C LEU A 148 9.66 8.44 -4.11
N GLN A 149 10.45 8.61 -3.05
CA GLN A 149 11.88 8.30 -3.05
C GLN A 149 12.18 6.86 -2.58
N GLY A 150 11.13 6.08 -2.28
CA GLY A 150 11.22 4.67 -1.89
C GLY A 150 11.46 4.45 -0.41
N ASN A 151 11.31 5.47 0.42
CA ASN A 151 11.41 5.32 1.86
C ASN A 151 10.10 4.77 2.42
N LEU A 152 10.18 3.73 3.25
CA LEU A 152 9.09 3.29 4.12
C LEU A 152 9.29 3.92 5.50
N TRP A 153 8.35 4.74 5.91
CA TRP A 153 8.34 5.45 7.18
C TRP A 153 7.45 4.75 8.20
N LYS A 154 7.81 4.89 9.47
CA LYS A 154 6.98 4.54 10.63
C LYS A 154 6.77 5.80 11.47
N PHE A 155 5.53 6.02 11.91
CA PHE A 155 5.14 7.15 12.74
C PHE A 155 4.69 6.63 14.10
N ASN A 156 5.19 7.25 15.18
CA ASN A 156 4.77 6.98 16.54
C ASN A 156 3.68 8.00 16.93
N LEU A 157 2.46 7.51 17.10
CA LEU A 157 1.25 8.27 17.40
C LEU A 157 0.63 7.84 18.75
N THR A 158 1.42 7.16 19.59
CA THR A 158 0.95 6.54 20.86
C THR A 158 0.62 7.54 21.96
N SER A 159 1.20 8.75 21.92
CA SER A 159 0.99 9.77 22.95
C SER A 159 -0.42 10.35 22.90
N ALA A 160 -1.01 10.62 24.07
CA ALA A 160 -2.23 11.42 24.17
C ALA A 160 -1.99 12.92 23.84
N THR A 161 -0.73 13.36 23.76
CA THR A 161 -0.34 14.72 23.39
C THR A 161 0.19 14.73 21.96
N ASP A 162 -0.50 15.42 21.06
CA ASP A 162 -0.14 15.42 19.63
C ASP A 162 1.22 16.05 19.32
N SER A 163 1.75 16.92 20.20
CA SER A 163 3.09 17.50 20.07
C SER A 163 4.20 16.47 20.27
N SER A 164 3.90 15.33 20.88
CA SER A 164 4.83 14.20 21.05
C SER A 164 4.75 13.20 19.90
N TRP A 165 3.83 13.37 18.95
CA TRP A 165 3.79 12.53 17.75
C TRP A 165 4.96 12.85 16.84
N GLY A 166 5.56 11.81 16.28
CA GLY A 166 6.80 11.95 15.53
C GLY A 166 7.13 10.73 14.69
N MET A 167 8.29 10.80 14.05
CA MET A 167 8.86 9.67 13.32
C MET A 167 9.44 8.66 14.31
N SER A 168 9.21 7.38 14.06
CA SER A 168 9.98 6.30 14.69
C SER A 168 11.43 6.30 14.20
N PHE A 169 12.27 5.46 14.81
CA PHE A 169 13.67 5.23 14.39
C PHE A 169 14.51 6.53 14.32
N SER A 170 14.28 7.46 15.24
CA SER A 170 14.99 8.74 15.32
C SER A 170 14.92 9.57 14.02
N GLY A 171 13.78 9.52 13.32
CA GLY A 171 13.59 10.28 12.07
C GLY A 171 14.22 9.64 10.84
N GLN A 172 14.70 8.40 10.94
CA GLN A 172 15.18 7.62 9.79
C GLN A 172 14.06 6.73 9.22
N PRO A 173 14.10 6.43 7.91
CA PRO A 173 13.17 5.48 7.34
C PRO A 173 13.39 4.09 7.93
N PHE A 174 12.31 3.32 8.09
CA PHE A 174 12.39 1.93 8.50
C PHE A 174 13.14 1.09 7.45
N PHE A 175 12.91 1.43 6.18
CA PHE A 175 13.54 0.79 5.03
C PHE A 175 13.58 1.74 3.84
N VAL A 176 14.64 1.65 3.02
CA VAL A 176 14.73 2.33 1.73
C VAL A 176 14.72 1.29 0.60
N ALA A 177 13.66 1.32 -0.22
CA ALA A 177 13.48 0.47 -1.38
C ALA A 177 14.35 0.96 -2.55
N LYS A 178 15.22 0.07 -3.03
CA LYS A 178 16.17 0.35 -4.09
C LYS A 178 16.10 -0.76 -5.13
N GLY A 179 15.95 -0.33 -6.38
CA GLY A 179 15.78 -1.20 -7.51
C GLY A 179 17.10 -1.77 -8.02
N ARG A 180 17.03 -2.38 -9.19
CA ARG A 180 18.18 -2.92 -9.92
C ARG A 180 18.81 -1.84 -10.79
N ALA A 181 20.15 -1.78 -10.85
CA ALA A 181 20.84 -0.95 -11.85
C ALA A 181 20.81 -1.65 -13.22
N THR A 182 20.91 -2.98 -13.21
CA THR A 182 20.90 -3.86 -14.36
C THR A 182 20.24 -5.19 -13.96
N SER A 183 19.97 -6.08 -14.90
CA SER A 183 19.49 -7.44 -14.58
C SER A 183 20.43 -8.22 -13.64
N ALA A 184 21.71 -7.87 -13.55
CA ALA A 184 22.70 -8.55 -12.70
C ALA A 184 23.06 -7.83 -11.40
N THR A 185 22.80 -6.52 -11.28
CA THR A 185 23.28 -5.69 -10.15
C THR A 185 22.14 -5.25 -9.23
N ARG A 186 22.08 -5.79 -8.00
CA ARG A 186 21.08 -5.47 -6.96
C ARG A 186 21.70 -5.39 -5.56
N PRO A 187 21.25 -4.47 -4.69
CA PRO A 187 20.49 -3.26 -5.02
C PRO A 187 21.38 -2.21 -5.69
N SER A 188 20.77 -1.30 -6.43
CA SER A 188 21.43 -0.10 -6.91
C SER A 188 21.23 1.06 -5.93
N ALA A 189 22.31 1.65 -5.45
CA ALA A 189 22.22 2.88 -4.67
C ALA A 189 21.52 4.02 -5.45
N THR A 190 21.60 4.02 -6.78
CA THR A 190 21.11 5.11 -7.62
C THR A 190 19.66 4.96 -8.07
N VAL A 191 19.08 3.76 -7.98
CA VAL A 191 17.71 3.51 -8.47
C VAL A 191 16.75 3.45 -7.29
N ALA A 192 16.13 4.59 -6.96
CA ALA A 192 15.00 4.62 -6.04
C ALA A 192 13.80 3.87 -6.63
N GLN A 193 13.07 3.15 -5.77
CA GLN A 193 11.83 2.47 -6.11
C GLN A 193 10.66 3.17 -5.40
N PRO A 194 9.91 4.06 -6.07
CA PRO A 194 8.79 4.79 -5.46
C PRO A 194 7.77 3.84 -4.83
N ILE A 195 7.13 4.25 -3.73
CA ILE A 195 6.06 3.47 -3.09
C ILE A 195 4.78 4.30 -3.15
N THR A 196 3.86 3.96 -4.06
CA THR A 196 2.57 4.69 -4.22
C THR A 196 1.38 4.00 -3.56
N SER A 197 1.42 2.67 -3.38
CA SER A 197 0.37 1.92 -2.67
C SER A 197 0.56 2.00 -1.16
N ALA A 198 -0.53 1.95 -0.39
CA ALA A 198 -0.43 1.83 1.05
C ALA A 198 0.22 0.49 1.46
N PRO A 199 1.06 0.47 2.50
CA PRO A 199 1.54 -0.77 3.09
C PRO A 199 0.36 -1.62 3.63
N TYR A 200 0.58 -2.90 3.80
CA TYR A 200 -0.33 -3.82 4.47
C TYR A 200 0.40 -4.45 5.66
N TYR A 201 -0.34 -4.90 6.69
CA TYR A 201 0.29 -5.41 7.90
C TYR A 201 -0.39 -6.67 8.44
N MET A 202 0.41 -7.48 9.14
CA MET A 202 -0.06 -8.54 10.03
C MET A 202 0.81 -8.56 11.29
N GLN A 203 0.25 -8.99 12.42
CA GLN A 203 1.05 -9.27 13.61
C GLN A 203 1.98 -10.45 13.32
N HIS A 204 3.28 -10.29 13.62
CA HIS A 204 4.25 -11.34 13.37
C HIS A 204 4.16 -12.40 14.49
N PRO A 205 4.24 -13.72 14.20
CA PRO A 205 4.10 -14.77 15.21
C PRO A 205 5.14 -14.72 16.34
N LEU A 206 6.31 -14.12 16.08
CA LEU A 206 7.38 -13.91 17.06
C LEU A 206 7.29 -12.56 17.79
N GLY A 207 6.18 -11.84 17.65
CA GLY A 207 6.01 -10.47 18.15
C GLY A 207 6.47 -9.41 17.14
N GLY A 208 5.99 -8.18 17.34
CA GLY A 208 6.15 -7.09 16.37
C GLY A 208 5.21 -7.22 15.18
N ILE A 209 5.49 -6.46 14.12
CA ILE A 209 4.60 -6.29 12.98
C ILE A 209 5.33 -6.70 11.70
N MET A 210 4.69 -7.52 10.88
CA MET A 210 5.11 -7.76 9.50
C MET A 210 4.41 -6.72 8.61
N VAL A 211 5.18 -5.93 7.87
CA VAL A 211 4.68 -4.87 6.99
C VAL A 211 5.08 -5.17 5.56
N SER A 212 4.11 -5.28 4.65
CA SER A 212 4.35 -5.52 3.23
C SER A 212 3.94 -4.34 2.38
N PHE A 213 4.64 -4.15 1.26
CA PHE A 213 4.37 -3.07 0.32
C PHE A 213 5.00 -3.40 -1.02
N GLY A 214 4.39 -2.88 -2.09
CA GLY A 214 4.94 -2.96 -3.42
C GLY A 214 5.52 -1.62 -3.85
N THR A 215 6.49 -1.68 -4.77
CA THR A 215 7.04 -0.49 -5.39
C THR A 215 6.46 -0.30 -6.78
N GLY A 216 6.46 0.95 -7.22
CA GLY A 216 5.88 1.39 -8.45
C GLY A 216 5.34 2.80 -8.35
N ARG A 217 5.25 3.46 -9.50
CA ARG A 217 4.44 4.66 -9.70
C ARG A 217 3.88 4.69 -11.11
N ASN A 218 2.78 5.40 -11.30
CA ASN A 218 2.19 5.68 -12.60
C ASN A 218 1.57 7.07 -12.59
N LEU A 219 2.42 8.10 -12.45
CA LEU A 219 2.02 9.49 -12.21
C LEU A 219 2.46 10.44 -13.33
N THR A 220 3.44 10.04 -14.14
CA THR A 220 4.05 10.85 -15.20
C THR A 220 4.05 10.11 -16.54
N ASP A 221 4.15 10.83 -17.65
CA ASP A 221 4.22 10.21 -18.99
C ASP A 221 5.43 9.26 -19.12
N ALA A 222 6.55 9.58 -18.46
CA ALA A 222 7.74 8.74 -18.42
C ALA A 222 7.49 7.38 -17.73
N ASP A 223 6.47 7.27 -16.87
CA ASP A 223 6.16 6.02 -16.19
C ASP A 223 5.57 4.98 -17.14
N GLN A 224 4.90 5.41 -18.23
CA GLN A 224 4.26 4.51 -19.20
C GLN A 224 5.27 3.69 -20.02
N THR A 225 6.49 4.20 -20.18
CA THR A 225 7.57 3.55 -20.94
C THR A 225 8.70 3.04 -20.04
N SER A 226 8.60 3.23 -18.73
CA SER A 226 9.58 2.73 -17.77
C SER A 226 9.68 1.20 -17.82
N THR A 227 10.90 0.71 -18.00
CA THR A 227 11.26 -0.71 -17.99
C THR A 227 11.96 -1.14 -16.70
N GLY A 228 11.96 -0.27 -15.68
CA GLY A 228 12.52 -0.58 -14.38
C GLY A 228 11.90 -1.83 -13.75
N ILE A 229 12.71 -2.59 -13.02
CA ILE A 229 12.24 -3.74 -12.26
C ILE A 229 11.82 -3.25 -10.88
N ASP A 230 10.52 -3.20 -10.64
CA ASP A 230 9.95 -2.97 -9.32
C ASP A 230 9.97 -4.26 -8.48
N SER A 231 9.71 -4.11 -7.19
CA SER A 231 9.80 -5.19 -6.22
C SER A 231 8.64 -5.13 -5.24
N TYR A 232 8.29 -6.28 -4.68
CA TYR A 232 7.42 -6.38 -3.53
C TYR A 232 8.22 -6.83 -2.32
N TYR A 233 8.01 -6.17 -1.19
CA TYR A 233 8.73 -6.41 0.05
C TYR A 233 7.75 -6.77 1.16
N ALA A 234 8.20 -7.61 2.08
CA ALA A 234 7.55 -7.78 3.37
C ALA A 234 8.61 -7.84 4.47
N LEU A 235 8.50 -6.93 5.43
CA LEU A 235 9.53 -6.57 6.40
C LEU A 235 9.02 -6.79 7.82
N TRP A 236 9.85 -7.40 8.66
CA TRP A 236 9.53 -7.60 10.06
C TRP A 236 10.05 -6.43 10.89
N ASP A 237 9.15 -5.57 11.36
CA ASP A 237 9.44 -4.66 12.45
C ASP A 237 9.31 -5.41 13.78
N ASN A 238 10.44 -5.77 14.38
CA ASN A 238 10.49 -6.42 15.69
C ASN A 238 10.51 -5.41 16.85
N SER A 239 10.06 -4.17 16.62
CA SER A 239 9.77 -3.22 17.70
C SER A 239 8.75 -3.81 18.67
N THR A 240 8.96 -3.58 19.95
CA THR A 240 8.09 -4.08 21.01
C THR A 240 7.17 -2.98 21.50
N PHE A 241 6.01 -3.35 22.04
CA PHE A 241 5.13 -2.43 22.70
C PHE A 241 4.57 -3.06 23.98
N SER A 242 4.24 -2.23 24.95
CA SER A 242 3.53 -2.62 26.17
C SER A 242 2.30 -1.76 26.36
N THR A 243 1.26 -2.32 26.95
CA THR A 243 0.02 -1.60 27.28
C THR A 243 -0.06 -1.40 28.79
N SER A 244 -0.34 -0.17 29.23
CA SER A 244 -0.58 0.15 30.63
C SER A 244 -1.68 1.20 30.72
N THR A 245 -2.71 0.93 31.53
CA THR A 245 -3.86 1.85 31.74
C THR A 245 -4.48 2.38 30.44
N GLY A 246 -4.56 1.55 29.41
CA GLY A 246 -5.11 1.91 28.09
C GLY A 246 -4.16 2.71 27.19
N SER A 247 -2.94 3.02 27.63
CA SER A 247 -1.91 3.68 26.81
C SER A 247 -0.90 2.66 26.28
N VAL A 248 -0.42 2.89 25.06
CA VAL A 248 0.64 2.11 24.43
C VAL A 248 1.98 2.80 24.67
N THR A 249 2.98 2.04 25.11
CA THR A 249 4.38 2.47 25.12
C THR A 249 5.13 1.69 24.06
N LEU A 250 5.65 2.38 23.05
CA LEU A 250 6.40 1.80 21.95
C LEU A 250 7.91 1.85 22.23
N THR A 251 8.61 0.75 21.98
CA THR A 251 10.08 0.69 21.96
C THR A 251 10.52 0.25 20.58
N ASP A 252 11.12 1.18 19.83
CA ASP A 252 11.57 0.91 18.46
C ASP A 252 12.77 -0.05 18.46
N SER A 253 12.76 -0.96 17.49
CA SER A 253 13.89 -1.81 17.13
C SER A 253 14.91 -1.04 16.27
N SER A 254 15.90 -1.76 15.71
CA SER A 254 16.72 -1.21 14.63
C SER A 254 15.97 -1.26 13.30
N ALA A 255 16.01 -0.15 12.57
CA ALA A 255 15.59 -0.10 11.17
C ALA A 255 16.43 -1.06 10.32
N ILE A 256 15.83 -1.58 9.24
CA ILE A 256 16.44 -2.65 8.40
C ILE A 256 17.44 -2.05 7.41
N ASN A 257 17.07 -0.94 6.77
CA ASN A 257 17.91 -0.27 5.80
C ASN A 257 17.67 1.24 5.82
N THR A 258 18.55 1.98 6.49
CA THR A 258 18.44 3.44 6.64
C THR A 258 19.28 4.21 5.64
N THR A 259 20.19 3.55 4.93
CA THR A 259 21.11 4.19 3.98
C THR A 259 20.93 3.59 2.60
N SER A 260 21.24 4.36 1.56
CA SER A 260 21.20 3.91 0.16
C SER A 260 22.28 2.87 -0.18
N ALA A 261 22.73 2.06 0.79
CA ALA A 261 23.86 1.17 0.66
C ALA A 261 23.57 0.02 -0.31
N THR A 262 24.60 -0.29 -1.10
CA THR A 262 24.67 -1.18 -2.27
C THR A 262 24.39 -2.67 -1.99
N VAL A 263 23.92 -3.05 -0.79
CA VAL A 263 23.63 -4.43 -0.42
C VAL A 263 22.35 -4.48 0.42
N LEU A 264 21.27 -5.06 -0.12
CA LEU A 264 20.17 -5.57 0.69
C LEU A 264 20.82 -6.61 1.58
N PRO A 265 20.81 -6.48 2.92
CA PRO A 265 21.63 -7.36 3.73
C PRO A 265 21.23 -8.80 3.38
N THR A 266 22.17 -9.59 2.87
CA THR A 266 21.99 -11.03 2.64
C THR A 266 22.51 -11.82 3.84
N THR A 267 23.04 -11.13 4.85
CA THR A 267 23.53 -11.61 6.15
C THR A 267 22.48 -11.39 7.25
N THR A 268 22.89 -11.36 8.52
CA THR A 268 22.05 -11.05 9.68
C THR A 268 21.42 -9.66 9.55
N GLY A 269 20.11 -9.55 9.81
CA GLY A 269 19.32 -8.33 9.58
C GLY A 269 18.75 -8.21 8.17
N GLY A 270 19.00 -9.22 7.33
CA GLY A 270 18.74 -9.20 5.90
C GLY A 270 17.37 -9.68 5.41
N LEU A 271 17.16 -9.61 4.09
CA LEU A 271 15.95 -10.12 3.43
C LEU A 271 16.25 -11.38 2.62
N VAL A 272 15.26 -12.27 2.53
CA VAL A 272 15.31 -13.45 1.66
C VAL A 272 14.65 -13.14 0.33
N GLN A 273 15.34 -13.42 -0.78
CA GLN A 273 14.74 -13.29 -2.10
C GLN A 273 13.83 -14.48 -2.40
N GLN A 274 12.62 -14.19 -2.87
CA GLN A 274 11.78 -15.12 -3.62
C GLN A 274 11.89 -14.83 -5.12
N THR A 275 11.70 -15.84 -5.95
CA THR A 275 11.83 -15.77 -7.41
C THR A 275 10.66 -16.48 -8.09
N ILE A 276 10.38 -16.08 -9.33
CA ILE A 276 9.52 -16.85 -10.23
C ILE A 276 10.31 -18.07 -10.72
N THR A 277 9.74 -19.26 -10.59
CA THR A 277 10.44 -20.53 -10.87
C THR A 277 9.92 -21.28 -12.09
N GLY A 278 8.75 -20.92 -12.60
CA GLY A 278 8.20 -21.62 -13.77
C GLY A 278 6.82 -21.12 -14.17
N THR A 279 6.41 -21.53 -15.37
CA THR A 279 5.16 -21.15 -16.02
C THR A 279 4.31 -22.39 -16.27
N VAL A 280 3.01 -22.29 -16.03
CA VAL A 280 2.00 -23.32 -16.28
C VAL A 280 0.92 -22.73 -17.16
N THR A 281 0.55 -23.41 -18.24
CA THR A 281 -0.58 -23.02 -19.08
C THR A 281 -1.69 -24.04 -18.89
N ASP A 282 -2.86 -23.58 -18.44
CA ASP A 282 -4.03 -24.43 -18.19
C ASP A 282 -5.28 -23.75 -18.76
N ALA A 283 -6.03 -24.47 -19.62
CA ALA A 283 -7.25 -23.97 -20.27
C ALA A 283 -7.10 -22.55 -20.89
N GLY A 284 -5.96 -22.27 -21.54
CA GLY A 284 -5.68 -20.97 -22.18
C GLY A 284 -5.35 -19.83 -21.22
N THR A 285 -5.20 -20.10 -19.91
CA THR A 285 -4.72 -19.14 -18.91
C THR A 285 -3.27 -19.44 -18.55
N THR A 286 -2.43 -18.41 -18.50
CA THR A 286 -1.05 -18.50 -18.04
C THR A 286 -0.97 -18.24 -16.54
N LEU A 287 -0.32 -19.16 -15.83
CA LEU A 287 -0.06 -19.11 -14.41
C LEU A 287 1.44 -19.27 -14.14
N TYR A 288 1.89 -18.85 -12.96
CA TYR A 288 3.30 -18.94 -12.57
C TYR A 288 3.45 -19.51 -11.17
N THR A 289 4.61 -20.13 -10.96
CA THR A 289 5.07 -20.67 -9.69
C THR A 289 6.16 -19.78 -9.13
N SER A 290 6.21 -19.67 -7.81
CA SER A 290 7.28 -18.97 -7.09
C SER A 290 8.08 -19.92 -6.19
N SER A 291 9.28 -19.49 -5.83
CA SER A 291 10.21 -20.25 -4.98
C SER A 291 9.66 -20.53 -3.58
N THR A 292 10.27 -21.51 -2.92
CA THR A 292 9.93 -21.92 -1.56
C THR A 292 11.05 -21.62 -0.56
N ASN A 293 11.88 -20.62 -0.86
CA ASN A 293 13.05 -20.26 -0.04
C ASN A 293 12.60 -19.96 1.40
N PRO A 294 13.18 -20.62 2.42
CA PRO A 294 12.79 -20.41 3.81
C PRO A 294 13.26 -19.04 4.32
N VAL A 295 12.46 -18.43 5.20
CA VAL A 295 12.81 -17.19 5.91
C VAL A 295 13.08 -17.55 7.36
N ASP A 296 14.35 -17.52 7.75
CA ASP A 296 14.79 -17.76 9.12
C ASP A 296 14.88 -16.44 9.89
N TYR A 297 13.88 -16.16 10.71
CA TYR A 297 13.78 -14.93 11.50
C TYR A 297 14.79 -14.83 12.66
N SER A 298 15.62 -15.85 12.91
CA SER A 298 16.78 -15.68 13.81
C SER A 298 17.86 -14.77 13.21
N THR A 299 17.93 -14.70 11.87
CA THR A 299 18.93 -13.90 11.15
C THR A 299 18.31 -12.97 10.10
N LYS A 300 17.05 -13.16 9.73
CA LYS A 300 16.37 -12.39 8.68
C LYS A 300 15.30 -11.47 9.25
N ARG A 301 15.03 -10.40 8.52
CA ARG A 301 14.03 -9.37 8.83
C ARG A 301 12.95 -9.28 7.76
N GLY A 302 12.77 -10.34 6.97
CA GLY A 302 11.70 -10.45 5.98
C GLY A 302 12.14 -11.04 4.65
N TRP A 303 11.40 -10.70 3.60
CA TRP A 303 11.59 -11.22 2.24
C TRP A 303 11.21 -10.18 1.18
N TYR A 304 11.63 -10.44 -0.06
CA TYR A 304 11.21 -9.66 -1.22
C TYR A 304 11.08 -10.54 -2.47
N ILE A 305 10.31 -10.09 -3.45
CA ILE A 305 10.25 -10.68 -4.79
C ILE A 305 10.37 -9.56 -5.83
N ASP A 306 11.15 -9.81 -6.88
CA ASP A 306 11.25 -8.88 -8.01
C ASP A 306 10.15 -9.17 -9.02
N LEU A 307 9.52 -8.10 -9.52
CA LEU A 307 8.44 -8.16 -10.49
C LEU A 307 9.06 -8.27 -11.88
N SER A 308 9.19 -9.52 -12.34
CA SER A 308 9.90 -9.86 -13.57
C SER A 308 9.08 -10.71 -14.54
N LEU A 309 7.75 -10.78 -14.36
CA LEU A 309 6.89 -11.47 -15.32
C LEU A 309 6.71 -10.66 -16.61
N SER A 310 6.77 -9.33 -16.49
CA SER A 310 6.77 -8.41 -17.63
C SER A 310 7.64 -7.19 -17.37
N SER A 311 8.16 -6.58 -18.43
CA SER A 311 8.85 -5.30 -18.35
C SER A 311 7.88 -4.21 -17.86
N GLY A 312 8.33 -3.39 -16.90
CA GLY A 312 7.55 -2.29 -16.35
C GLY A 312 6.41 -2.71 -15.41
N GLU A 313 6.37 -3.99 -15.02
CA GLU A 313 5.45 -4.51 -13.99
C GLU A 313 5.72 -3.83 -12.64
N ARG A 314 4.68 -3.31 -12.01
CA ARG A 314 4.77 -2.54 -10.76
C ARG A 314 3.51 -2.66 -9.90
N VAL A 315 3.58 -2.31 -8.63
CA VAL A 315 2.42 -2.38 -7.71
C VAL A 315 1.84 -0.99 -7.50
N LEU A 316 0.60 -0.81 -7.94
CA LEU A 316 -0.14 0.45 -7.84
C LEU A 316 -1.35 0.35 -6.90
N LEU A 317 -1.70 -0.87 -6.49
CA LEU A 317 -2.89 -1.17 -5.70
C LEU A 317 -2.51 -1.65 -4.31
N ASN A 318 -3.35 -1.32 -3.32
CA ASN A 318 -3.16 -1.76 -1.95
C ASN A 318 -3.26 -3.29 -1.87
N THR A 319 -2.31 -3.90 -1.14
CA THR A 319 -2.36 -5.34 -0.83
C THR A 319 -3.59 -5.63 0.04
N ARG A 320 -4.18 -6.82 -0.12
CA ARG A 320 -5.34 -7.26 0.66
C ARG A 320 -5.10 -8.61 1.31
N LEU A 321 -5.84 -8.89 2.38
CA LEU A 321 -5.95 -10.24 2.90
C LEU A 321 -6.60 -11.17 1.86
N PHE A 322 -6.01 -12.34 1.62
CA PHE A 322 -6.69 -13.40 0.88
C PHE A 322 -7.33 -14.42 1.81
N ALA A 323 -6.53 -15.03 2.69
CA ALA A 323 -7.00 -15.98 3.71
C ALA A 323 -5.86 -16.32 4.68
N GLY A 324 -6.13 -16.29 5.99
CA GLY A 324 -5.16 -16.66 7.01
C GLY A 324 -3.89 -15.82 6.91
N GLN A 325 -2.77 -16.45 6.56
CA GLN A 325 -1.48 -15.77 6.39
C GLN A 325 -1.18 -15.44 4.91
N THR A 326 -2.10 -15.72 3.99
CA THR A 326 -1.93 -15.45 2.57
C THR A 326 -2.45 -14.06 2.24
N ILE A 327 -1.59 -13.26 1.61
CA ILE A 327 -1.93 -11.96 1.05
C ILE A 327 -2.19 -12.07 -0.45
N LEU A 328 -3.05 -11.20 -0.95
CA LEU A 328 -3.26 -10.94 -2.37
C LEU A 328 -2.57 -9.63 -2.73
N MET A 329 -1.57 -9.74 -3.60
CA MET A 329 -0.91 -8.60 -4.22
C MET A 329 -1.25 -8.59 -5.71
N THR A 330 -1.66 -7.43 -6.22
CA THR A 330 -1.92 -7.23 -7.64
C THR A 330 -0.86 -6.27 -8.19
N SER A 331 -0.08 -6.74 -9.16
CA SER A 331 0.80 -5.89 -9.95
C SER A 331 0.15 -5.55 -11.28
N THR A 332 0.60 -4.44 -11.87
CA THR A 332 0.08 -3.87 -13.11
C THR A 332 1.26 -3.53 -14.02
N VAL A 333 1.14 -3.90 -15.29
CA VAL A 333 1.91 -3.31 -16.38
C VAL A 333 1.03 -2.20 -16.94
N PRO A 334 1.38 -0.92 -16.71
CA PRO A 334 0.54 0.18 -17.16
C PRO A 334 0.31 0.13 -18.67
N LYS A 335 -0.89 0.53 -19.10
CA LYS A 335 -1.12 0.82 -20.52
C LYS A 335 -0.11 1.88 -20.99
N SER A 336 0.43 1.70 -22.19
CA SER A 336 1.21 2.74 -22.86
C SER A 336 0.52 3.16 -24.15
N GLY A 337 0.63 4.44 -24.50
CA GLY A 337 0.14 5.00 -25.75
C GLY A 337 1.23 5.80 -26.46
N ALA A 338 0.87 6.42 -27.58
CA ALA A 338 1.74 7.43 -28.19
C ALA A 338 1.98 8.57 -27.18
N SER A 339 3.25 8.98 -27.05
CA SER A 339 3.63 10.07 -26.13
C SER A 339 2.95 11.38 -26.52
N SER A 340 2.59 12.20 -25.53
CA SER A 340 2.10 13.58 -25.72
C SER A 340 3.08 14.49 -26.48
N SER A 341 4.35 14.10 -26.57
CA SER A 341 5.44 14.84 -27.24
C SER A 341 5.59 14.56 -28.74
N ALA A 342 4.86 13.59 -29.30
CA ALA A 342 4.96 13.26 -30.73
C ALA A 342 3.58 12.86 -31.26
N GLU A 343 2.90 13.79 -31.92
CA GLU A 343 1.68 13.46 -32.66
C GLU A 343 2.05 12.56 -33.84
N SER A 344 1.39 11.39 -33.90
CA SER A 344 1.56 10.42 -34.97
C SER A 344 0.20 10.00 -35.49
N CYS A 345 0.06 9.88 -36.81
CA CYS A 345 -1.11 9.28 -37.45
C CYS A 345 -1.22 7.76 -37.21
N THR A 346 -0.20 7.15 -36.59
CA THR A 346 -0.19 5.77 -36.12
C THR A 346 0.11 5.74 -34.62
N ALA A 347 -0.92 5.51 -33.81
CA ALA A 347 -0.76 5.31 -32.38
C ALA A 347 -0.53 3.82 -32.10
N SER A 348 0.63 3.47 -31.54
CA SER A 348 0.83 2.17 -30.91
C SER A 348 0.37 2.26 -29.46
N ALA A 349 -0.57 1.42 -29.07
CA ALA A 349 -1.04 1.33 -27.69
C ALA A 349 -0.86 -0.11 -27.18
N THR A 350 -0.32 -0.24 -25.97
CA THR A 350 -0.29 -1.52 -25.26
C THR A 350 -1.44 -1.54 -24.25
N SER A 351 -2.13 -2.68 -24.17
CA SER A 351 -3.18 -2.86 -23.18
C SER A 351 -2.56 -3.05 -21.79
N GLU A 352 -3.25 -2.56 -20.78
CA GLU A 352 -2.91 -2.86 -19.39
C GLU A 352 -3.00 -4.38 -19.15
N MET A 353 -2.02 -4.91 -18.41
CA MET A 353 -2.03 -6.29 -17.94
C MET A 353 -1.82 -6.32 -16.43
N ASN A 354 -2.46 -7.25 -15.75
CA ASN A 354 -2.35 -7.40 -14.31
C ASN A 354 -1.88 -8.81 -13.97
N PHE A 355 -1.12 -8.94 -12.89
CA PHE A 355 -0.77 -10.23 -12.30
C PHE A 355 -1.22 -10.27 -10.86
N MET A 356 -1.81 -11.39 -10.46
CA MET A 356 -2.28 -11.58 -9.09
C MET A 356 -1.41 -12.62 -8.40
N TYR A 357 -0.72 -12.19 -7.36
CA TYR A 357 0.18 -12.99 -6.55
C TYR A 357 -0.51 -13.38 -5.26
N LEU A 358 -0.52 -14.68 -4.96
CA LEU A 358 -0.92 -15.23 -3.68
C LEU A 358 0.34 -15.71 -2.96
N LEU A 359 0.72 -14.98 -1.92
CA LEU A 359 1.98 -15.20 -1.20
C LEU A 359 1.70 -15.27 0.30
N ASN A 360 2.43 -16.12 1.01
CA ASN A 360 2.39 -16.12 2.47
C ASN A 360 3.08 -14.85 3.00
N MET A 361 2.40 -14.08 3.85
CA MET A 361 2.87 -12.81 4.41
C MET A 361 4.24 -12.92 5.11
N PHE A 362 4.49 -14.03 5.80
CA PHE A 362 5.70 -14.21 6.60
C PHE A 362 6.85 -14.87 5.84
N THR A 363 6.62 -15.46 4.68
CA THR A 363 7.67 -16.22 4.00
C THR A 363 7.81 -15.89 2.52
N GLY A 364 6.80 -15.31 1.89
CA GLY A 364 6.72 -15.10 0.45
C GLY A 364 6.53 -16.39 -0.34
N LYS A 365 6.30 -17.53 0.34
CA LYS A 365 6.07 -18.83 -0.32
C LYS A 365 4.66 -18.91 -0.91
N PRO A 366 4.45 -19.80 -1.90
CA PRO A 366 3.12 -20.24 -2.31
C PRO A 366 2.26 -20.70 -1.12
N PRO A 367 0.93 -20.52 -1.16
CA PRO A 367 0.02 -21.08 -0.16
C PRO A 367 0.14 -22.60 -0.10
N VAL A 368 0.02 -23.17 1.11
CA VAL A 368 0.11 -24.63 1.33
C VAL A 368 -0.95 -25.40 0.55
N THR A 369 -2.15 -24.82 0.46
CA THR A 369 -3.23 -25.36 -0.39
C THR A 369 -3.17 -24.68 -1.74
N PRO A 370 -3.15 -25.43 -2.86
CA PRO A 370 -3.21 -24.87 -4.20
C PRO A 370 -4.35 -23.85 -4.34
N PRO A 371 -4.03 -22.57 -4.62
CA PRO A 371 -5.05 -21.54 -4.64
C PRO A 371 -5.92 -21.62 -5.90
N PHE A 372 -5.45 -22.23 -6.97
CA PHE A 372 -6.15 -22.39 -8.24
C PHE A 372 -6.47 -23.86 -8.49
N VAL A 373 -7.68 -24.13 -8.96
CA VAL A 373 -8.09 -25.43 -9.50
C VAL A 373 -7.72 -25.44 -10.97
N LEU A 374 -6.94 -26.44 -11.35
CA LEU A 374 -6.41 -26.61 -12.68
C LEU A 374 -6.95 -27.90 -13.29
N THR A 375 -7.10 -27.90 -14.62
CA THR A 375 -7.45 -29.12 -15.38
C THR A 375 -6.29 -30.10 -15.43
N THR A 376 -5.06 -29.60 -15.29
CA THR A 376 -3.82 -30.37 -15.18
C THR A 376 -3.30 -30.38 -13.75
N THR A 377 -2.54 -31.41 -13.36
CA THR A 377 -1.92 -31.48 -12.02
C THR A 377 -0.42 -31.20 -12.14
N PRO A 378 0.03 -29.93 -12.12
CA PRO A 378 1.44 -29.61 -12.19
C PRO A 378 2.17 -30.11 -10.95
N ALA A 379 3.45 -30.46 -11.10
CA ALA A 379 4.29 -30.91 -9.98
C ALA A 379 4.40 -29.86 -8.87
N THR A 380 4.46 -28.58 -9.25
CA THR A 380 4.40 -27.44 -8.33
C THR A 380 3.14 -26.63 -8.62
N PRO A 381 2.21 -26.52 -7.67
CA PRO A 381 1.00 -25.71 -7.85
C PRO A 381 1.34 -24.22 -8.07
N PRO A 382 0.82 -23.57 -9.12
CA PRO A 382 1.02 -22.15 -9.33
C PRO A 382 0.28 -21.32 -8.28
N ASN A 383 0.84 -20.16 -7.98
CA ASN A 383 0.32 -19.21 -7.02
C ASN A 383 0.23 -17.78 -7.57
N ILE A 384 0.51 -17.63 -8.87
CA ILE A 384 0.42 -16.37 -9.58
C ILE A 384 -0.38 -16.60 -10.87
N ILE A 385 -1.25 -15.66 -11.24
CA ILE A 385 -2.10 -15.76 -12.42
C ILE A 385 -2.12 -14.45 -13.20
N THR A 386 -2.06 -14.55 -14.53
CA THR A 386 -2.31 -13.39 -15.41
C THR A 386 -3.80 -13.08 -15.48
N VAL A 387 -4.16 -11.81 -15.29
CA VAL A 387 -5.53 -11.29 -15.45
C VAL A 387 -5.56 -10.06 -16.35
N GLY A 388 -6.73 -9.73 -16.90
CA GLY A 388 -6.85 -8.62 -17.85
C GLY A 388 -6.61 -7.25 -17.20
N GLY A 389 -6.36 -6.23 -18.03
CA GLY A 389 -6.39 -4.84 -17.58
C GLY A 389 -7.73 -4.49 -16.92
N GLY A 390 -7.69 -3.81 -15.78
CA GLY A 390 -8.84 -3.47 -14.94
C GLY A 390 -9.35 -4.59 -14.03
N ASP A 391 -8.95 -5.84 -14.21
CA ASP A 391 -9.33 -6.99 -13.36
C ASP A 391 -8.48 -7.01 -12.08
N THR A 392 -8.95 -6.37 -11.01
CA THR A 392 -8.10 -6.14 -9.81
C THR A 392 -8.69 -6.64 -8.50
N ALA A 393 -9.96 -7.05 -8.48
CA ALA A 393 -10.64 -7.50 -7.28
C ALA A 393 -11.05 -8.98 -7.39
N ILE A 394 -10.77 -9.74 -6.33
CA ILE A 394 -11.41 -11.04 -6.10
C ILE A 394 -12.66 -10.81 -5.27
N VAL A 395 -13.82 -11.18 -5.81
CA VAL A 395 -15.07 -11.25 -5.06
C VAL A 395 -15.42 -12.70 -4.80
N GLU A 396 -15.65 -13.04 -3.56
CA GLU A 396 -16.21 -14.34 -3.18
C GLU A 396 -17.73 -14.23 -3.18
N ASN A 397 -18.40 -15.13 -3.91
CA ASN A 397 -19.83 -15.32 -3.80
C ASN A 397 -20.09 -16.17 -2.55
N PRO A 398 -20.65 -15.59 -1.46
CA PRO A 398 -20.79 -16.28 -0.19
C PRO A 398 -21.82 -17.42 -0.23
N VAL A 399 -22.72 -17.41 -1.22
CA VAL A 399 -23.75 -18.43 -1.41
C VAL A 399 -23.19 -19.65 -2.14
N LEU A 400 -22.32 -19.42 -3.13
CA LEU A 400 -21.76 -20.49 -3.98
C LEU A 400 -20.36 -20.93 -3.55
N GLY A 401 -19.70 -20.21 -2.64
CA GLY A 401 -18.29 -20.43 -2.26
C GLY A 401 -17.31 -20.25 -3.42
N LYS A 402 -17.74 -19.59 -4.50
CA LYS A 402 -16.95 -19.38 -5.72
C LYS A 402 -16.28 -18.01 -5.70
N LYS A 403 -15.03 -17.93 -6.13
CA LYS A 403 -14.32 -16.66 -6.28
C LYS A 403 -14.34 -16.20 -7.73
N TYR A 404 -14.49 -14.90 -7.94
CA TYR A 404 -14.55 -14.28 -9.25
C TYR A 404 -13.54 -13.15 -9.29
N VAL A 405 -12.82 -13.05 -10.39
CA VAL A 405 -12.10 -11.83 -10.74
C VAL A 405 -13.09 -10.92 -11.45
N VAL A 406 -13.22 -9.71 -10.91
CA VAL A 406 -14.07 -8.67 -11.45
C VAL A 406 -13.25 -7.42 -11.68
N LYS A 407 -13.68 -6.65 -12.68
CA LYS A 407 -13.09 -5.35 -12.95
C LYS A 407 -13.34 -4.37 -11.81
N SER A 408 -12.32 -3.56 -11.47
CA SER A 408 -12.42 -2.50 -10.47
C SER A 408 -13.31 -1.33 -10.87
N ASP A 409 -13.55 -1.13 -12.17
CA ASP A 409 -14.34 -0.02 -12.71
C ASP A 409 -15.84 -0.36 -12.88
N CYS A 410 -16.28 -1.47 -12.29
CA CYS A 410 -17.66 -1.93 -12.33
C CYS A 410 -18.62 -0.88 -11.74
N PRO A 411 -19.49 -0.25 -12.56
CA PRO A 411 -20.47 0.72 -12.05
C PRO A 411 -21.51 0.02 -11.17
N ALA A 412 -21.89 0.65 -10.07
CA ALA A 412 -22.97 0.15 -9.21
C ALA A 412 -24.25 -0.06 -10.05
N GLY A 413 -24.80 -1.28 -10.01
CA GLY A 413 -26.04 -1.64 -10.72
C GLY A 413 -25.86 -2.17 -12.15
N SER A 414 -24.64 -2.30 -12.67
CA SER A 414 -24.39 -2.88 -14.00
C SER A 414 -23.90 -4.34 -13.92
N PRO A 415 -24.28 -5.23 -14.85
CA PRO A 415 -23.73 -6.58 -14.93
C PRO A 415 -22.27 -6.51 -15.36
N CYS A 416 -21.35 -6.79 -14.44
CA CYS A 416 -19.92 -6.75 -14.72
C CYS A 416 -19.41 -8.08 -15.23
N GLY A 417 -18.60 -8.01 -16.29
CA GLY A 417 -17.85 -9.17 -16.77
C GLY A 417 -17.02 -9.72 -15.61
N SER A 418 -17.25 -10.98 -15.27
CA SER A 418 -16.54 -11.67 -14.20
C SER A 418 -15.91 -12.93 -14.77
N LYS A 419 -14.64 -13.15 -14.49
CA LYS A 419 -13.97 -14.42 -14.77
C LYS A 419 -14.03 -15.24 -13.50
N GLN A 420 -14.76 -16.36 -13.52
CA GLN A 420 -14.75 -17.27 -12.38
C GLN A 420 -13.31 -17.78 -12.19
N LEU A 421 -12.73 -17.48 -11.02
CA LEU A 421 -11.54 -18.19 -10.57
C LEU A 421 -12.02 -19.47 -9.90
N THR A 422 -11.72 -20.61 -10.51
CA THR A 422 -11.87 -21.87 -9.80
C THR A 422 -10.74 -21.91 -8.79
N VAL A 423 -11.01 -21.55 -7.54
CA VAL A 423 -10.06 -21.63 -6.43
C VAL A 423 -10.28 -22.91 -5.65
N GLY A 424 -9.21 -23.52 -5.14
CA GLY A 424 -9.36 -24.65 -4.22
C GLY A 424 -10.14 -24.17 -3.00
N LEU A 425 -11.01 -25.03 -2.44
CA LEU A 425 -11.63 -24.73 -1.15
C LEU A 425 -10.50 -24.54 -0.13
N ALA A 426 -10.21 -23.29 0.22
CA ALA A 426 -9.36 -23.02 1.36
C ALA A 426 -10.05 -23.68 2.56
N ALA A 427 -9.34 -24.54 3.28
CA ALA A 427 -9.83 -25.11 4.52
C ALA A 427 -9.93 -24.00 5.57
N GLY A 428 -10.93 -23.13 5.42
CA GLY A 428 -11.38 -22.24 6.47
C GLY A 428 -11.86 -23.14 7.59
N ARG A 429 -11.06 -23.26 8.66
CA ARG A 429 -11.57 -23.75 9.92
C ARG A 429 -12.70 -22.82 10.30
N ARG A 430 -13.95 -23.25 10.09
CA ARG A 430 -15.07 -22.63 10.80
C ARG A 430 -14.71 -22.73 12.28
N ALA A 431 -14.60 -21.60 12.96
CA ALA A 431 -14.73 -21.59 14.41
C ALA A 431 -16.19 -21.93 14.73
N SER A 432 -16.55 -23.21 14.71
CA SER A 432 -17.82 -23.66 15.26
C SER A 432 -17.68 -23.66 16.78
N TRP A 433 -18.22 -22.62 17.42
CA TRP A 433 -18.27 -22.47 18.88
C TRP A 433 -19.25 -23.45 19.57
N ARG A 434 -19.76 -24.48 18.89
CA ARG A 434 -20.60 -25.52 19.47
C ARG A 434 -20.19 -26.90 18.99
N GLN A 435 -19.26 -27.51 19.72
CA GLN A 435 -19.18 -28.94 19.97
C GLN A 435 -18.34 -29.16 21.23
N LYS A 436 -19.02 -29.22 22.37
CA LYS A 436 -18.71 -30.11 23.48
C LYS A 436 -19.94 -30.96 23.71
#